data_AF-A0A972K8B0-F1
#
_entry.id   AF-A0A972K8B0-F1
#
_cell.length_a   1.000
_cell.length_b   1.000
_cell.length_c   1.000
_cell.angle_alpha   90.00
_cell.angle_beta   90.00
_cell.angle_gamma   90.00
#
_symmetry.space_group_name_H-M   'P 1'
#
loop_
_entity.id
_entity.type
_entity.pdbx_description
1 polymer ?
#
loop_
_entity_poly.entity_id
_entity_poly.type
_entity_poly.pdbx_seq_one_letter_code
_entity_poly.pdbx_strand_id
1 'polypeptide(L)'
;MANDVWQDLPPIRDDYQLAVVEGAYLVNAVKPKQFLHINEAECIICEGCVDICPWKCIHFLSLDAISEGVNVDHPEDNPDNGGFFIVDEDVCTRCQLCIDRCPTGVISLGKFSGSVSDKLAEFETAPWEHDTGERDFKNGYMYGIRW
;
A
#
# COMPACT_ATOMS: atom_id res chain seq x y z
N MET A 1 4.10 -7.05 40.42
CA MET A 1 4.72 -5.75 40.12
C MET A 1 5.13 -5.78 38.66
N ALA A 2 4.18 -5.49 37.77
CA ALA A 2 4.49 -5.20 36.37
C ALA A 2 4.74 -3.69 36.32
N ASN A 3 5.94 -3.30 35.88
CA ASN A 3 6.47 -1.95 35.88
C ASN A 3 5.53 -0.95 35.19
N ASP A 4 5.09 0.05 35.95
CA ASP A 4 4.32 1.25 35.57
C ASP A 4 5.08 2.22 34.62
N VAL A 5 5.89 1.72 33.68
CA VAL A 5 6.78 2.56 32.86
C VAL A 5 6.18 2.90 31.48
N TRP A 6 4.96 2.42 31.18
CA TRP A 6 4.33 2.58 29.85
C TRP A 6 3.14 3.55 29.79
N GLN A 7 2.89 4.36 30.82
CA GLN A 7 1.71 5.24 30.88
C GLN A 7 1.99 6.74 30.64
N ASP A 8 3.24 7.15 30.45
CA ASP A 8 3.54 8.57 30.16
C ASP A 8 3.26 8.87 28.69
N LEU A 9 1.99 9.13 28.40
CA LEU A 9 1.58 9.71 27.12
C LEU A 9 2.34 11.04 26.93
N PRO A 10 2.86 11.30 25.71
CA PRO A 10 3.44 12.60 25.40
C PRO A 10 2.48 13.73 25.80
N PRO A 11 3.00 14.86 26.33
CA PRO A 11 2.13 15.96 26.72
C PRO A 11 1.34 16.43 25.51
N ILE A 12 0.02 16.50 25.67
CA ILE A 12 -0.87 17.10 24.68
C ILE A 12 -0.48 18.57 24.57
N ARG A 13 -0.13 19.02 23.36
CA ARG A 13 0.11 20.43 23.07
C ARG A 13 -1.22 21.18 23.07
N ASP A 14 -1.26 22.37 23.64
CA ASP A 14 -2.44 23.25 23.65
C ASP A 14 -2.13 24.63 23.02
N ASP A 15 -0.94 24.80 22.47
CA ASP A 15 -0.41 26.03 21.89
C ASP A 15 -0.74 26.23 20.40
N TYR A 16 -1.87 25.68 19.94
CA TYR A 16 -2.27 25.74 18.53
C TYR A 16 -2.74 27.14 18.12
N GLN A 17 -2.25 27.63 16.98
CA GLN A 17 -2.75 28.85 16.35
C GLN A 17 -3.75 28.50 15.24
N LEU A 18 -4.94 29.11 15.31
CA LEU A 18 -5.94 28.99 14.25
C LEU A 18 -5.67 30.04 13.17
N ALA A 19 -5.34 29.61 11.96
CA ALA A 19 -5.14 30.48 10.80
C ALA A 19 -5.94 29.98 9.60
N VAL A 20 -6.53 30.92 8.85
CA VAL A 20 -7.07 30.63 7.52
C VAL A 20 -5.89 30.54 6.57
N VAL A 21 -5.78 29.44 5.84
CA VAL A 21 -4.68 29.16 4.93
C VAL A 21 -5.19 28.95 3.51
N GLU A 22 -4.36 29.28 2.52
CA GLU A 22 -4.69 29.06 1.12
C GLU A 22 -4.65 27.56 0.76
N GLY A 23 -5.38 27.16 -0.29
CA GLY A 23 -5.40 25.77 -0.75
C GLY A 23 -4.01 25.23 -1.09
N ALA A 24 -3.12 26.07 -1.62
CA ALA A 24 -1.73 25.69 -1.90
C ALA A 24 -0.94 25.35 -0.62
N TYR A 25 -1.19 26.05 0.48
CA TYR A 25 -0.59 25.72 1.77
C TYR A 25 -1.08 24.34 2.25
N LEU A 26 -2.38 24.06 2.14
CA LEU A 26 -2.94 22.75 2.52
C LEU A 26 -2.36 21.60 1.70
N VAL A 27 -2.25 21.76 0.38
CA VAL A 27 -1.66 20.73 -0.50
C VAL A 27 -0.20 20.45 -0.16
N ASN A 28 0.56 21.47 0.26
CA ASN A 28 1.96 21.31 0.66
C ASN A 28 2.15 20.81 2.10
N ALA A 29 1.26 21.21 3.01
CA ALA A 29 1.34 20.89 4.44
C ALA A 29 0.74 19.52 4.77
N VAL A 30 -0.31 19.12 4.03
CA VAL A 30 -0.87 17.77 4.11
C VAL A 30 0.07 16.86 3.32
N LYS A 31 0.89 16.09 4.04
CA LYS A 31 1.77 15.10 3.41
C LYS A 31 0.93 14.22 2.46
N PRO A 32 1.33 14.06 1.20
CA PRO A 32 0.62 13.19 0.27
C PRO A 32 0.55 11.79 0.89
N LYS A 33 -0.60 11.14 0.77
CA LYS A 33 -0.81 9.75 1.18
C LYS A 33 0.22 8.90 0.43
N GLN A 34 1.36 8.60 1.04
CA GLN A 34 2.28 7.59 0.51
C GLN A 34 1.52 6.28 0.48
N PHE A 35 1.55 5.55 -0.62
CA PHE A 35 0.84 4.28 -0.76
C PHE A 35 1.81 3.15 -0.50
N LEU A 36 1.31 2.11 0.15
CA LEU A 36 2.06 0.88 0.36
C LEU A 36 2.06 0.09 -0.94
N HIS A 37 3.23 -0.19 -1.47
CA HIS A 37 3.43 -1.02 -2.64
C HIS A 37 4.16 -2.32 -2.23
N ILE A 38 3.76 -3.44 -2.82
CA ILE A 38 4.39 -4.75 -2.65
C ILE A 38 4.72 -5.24 -4.05
N ASN A 39 5.98 -5.49 -4.35
CA ASN A 39 6.35 -6.14 -5.61
C ASN A 39 6.07 -7.65 -5.49
N GLU A 40 5.09 -8.14 -6.27
CA GLU A 40 4.65 -9.53 -6.23
C GLU A 40 5.65 -10.51 -6.84
N ALA A 41 6.46 -10.07 -7.82
CA ALA A 41 7.41 -10.94 -8.53
C ALA A 41 8.53 -11.46 -7.62
N GLU A 42 8.90 -10.67 -6.60
CA GLU A 42 9.92 -11.02 -5.61
C GLU A 42 9.32 -11.39 -4.23
N CYS A 43 7.99 -11.37 -4.11
CA CYS A 43 7.29 -11.75 -2.89
C CYS A 43 7.28 -13.28 -2.73
N ILE A 44 7.74 -13.76 -1.58
CA ILE A 44 7.77 -15.20 -1.26
C ILE A 44 6.54 -15.69 -0.48
N ILE A 45 5.48 -14.87 -0.40
CA ILE A 45 4.21 -15.21 0.28
C ILE A 45 4.43 -15.71 1.73
N CYS A 46 5.32 -15.04 2.47
CA CYS A 46 5.62 -15.43 3.86
C CYS A 46 4.64 -14.84 4.89
N GLU A 47 3.70 -13.99 4.44
CA GLU A 47 2.69 -13.30 5.26
C GLU A 47 3.23 -12.46 6.44
N GLY A 48 4.53 -12.18 6.48
CA GLY A 48 5.12 -11.37 7.56
C GLY A 48 4.53 -9.96 7.67
N CYS A 49 4.09 -9.37 6.56
CA CYS A 49 3.42 -8.07 6.53
C CYS A 49 1.98 -8.11 7.08
N VAL A 50 1.28 -9.23 6.91
CA VAL A 50 -0.08 -9.48 7.44
C VAL A 50 -0.03 -9.63 8.95
N ASP A 51 0.95 -10.39 9.45
CA ASP A 51 1.15 -10.62 10.88
C ASP A 51 1.48 -9.32 11.61
N ILE A 52 2.47 -8.57 11.10
CA ILE A 52 3.02 -7.39 11.79
C ILE A 52 2.12 -6.16 11.74
N CYS A 53 1.17 -6.01 10.80
CA CYS A 53 0.36 -4.78 10.73
C CYS A 53 -0.48 -4.64 12.02
N PRO A 54 -0.22 -3.64 12.88
CA PRO A 54 -0.96 -3.46 14.14
C PRO A 54 -2.39 -2.98 13.89
N TRP A 55 -2.64 -2.40 12.71
CA TRP A 55 -3.94 -1.91 12.26
C TRP A 55 -4.74 -2.94 11.47
N LYS A 56 -4.20 -4.15 11.27
CA LYS A 56 -4.79 -5.23 10.44
C LYS A 56 -5.31 -4.72 9.10
N CYS A 57 -4.42 -3.98 8.45
CA CYS A 57 -4.63 -3.29 7.19
C CYS A 57 -4.25 -4.13 5.97
N ILE A 58 -3.42 -5.16 6.14
CA ILE A 58 -2.94 -6.04 5.06
C ILE A 58 -3.54 -7.43 5.30
N HIS A 59 -4.14 -8.00 4.26
CA HIS A 59 -4.70 -9.34 4.26
C HIS A 59 -4.16 -10.12 3.08
N PHE A 60 -3.97 -11.43 3.26
CA PHE A 60 -3.79 -12.38 2.18
C PHE A 60 -5.05 -13.23 2.10
N LEU A 61 -5.72 -13.22 0.96
CA LEU A 61 -6.99 -13.90 0.74
C LEU A 61 -6.87 -14.90 -0.42
N SER A 62 -7.71 -15.93 -0.36
CA SER A 62 -7.91 -16.86 -1.46
C SER A 62 -8.70 -16.21 -2.59
N LEU A 63 -8.48 -16.69 -3.83
CA LEU A 63 -9.07 -16.11 -5.04
C LEU A 63 -10.61 -16.21 -5.06
N ASP A 64 -11.20 -17.14 -4.30
CA ASP A 64 -12.66 -17.27 -4.14
C ASP A 64 -13.32 -16.07 -3.43
N ALA A 65 -12.53 -15.19 -2.80
CA ALA A 65 -13.01 -13.94 -2.24
C ALA A 65 -13.33 -12.88 -3.32
N ILE A 66 -12.92 -13.10 -4.57
CA ILE A 66 -13.20 -12.21 -5.69
C ILE A 66 -14.54 -12.62 -6.31
N SER A 67 -15.54 -11.76 -6.16
CA SER A 67 -16.88 -12.00 -6.72
C SER A 67 -17.00 -11.63 -8.19
N GLU A 68 -16.25 -10.62 -8.63
CA GLU A 68 -16.23 -10.14 -10.00
C GLU A 68 -14.90 -9.44 -10.32
N GLY A 69 -14.40 -9.61 -11.54
CA GLY A 69 -13.32 -8.83 -12.12
C GLY A 69 -13.88 -7.80 -13.11
N VAL A 70 -13.45 -6.55 -13.02
CA VAL A 70 -13.92 -5.46 -13.90
C VAL A 70 -12.74 -4.90 -14.69
N ASN A 71 -12.80 -5.00 -16.02
CA ASN A 71 -11.74 -4.57 -16.95
C ASN A 71 -10.36 -5.23 -16.71
N VAL A 72 -10.36 -6.40 -16.08
CA VAL A 72 -9.16 -7.21 -15.80
C VAL A 72 -9.51 -8.68 -15.93
N ASP A 73 -8.52 -9.50 -16.29
CA ASP A 73 -8.67 -10.96 -16.27
C ASP A 73 -8.83 -11.46 -14.82
N HIS A 74 -9.56 -12.55 -14.64
CA HIS A 74 -9.74 -13.08 -13.30
C HIS A 74 -8.47 -13.83 -12.89
N PRO A 75 -7.91 -13.60 -11.69
CA PRO A 75 -6.66 -14.25 -11.28
C PRO A 75 -6.78 -15.78 -11.17
N GLU A 76 -7.99 -16.32 -11.10
CA GLU A 76 -8.22 -17.78 -11.14
C GLU A 76 -7.89 -18.42 -12.50
N ASP A 77 -7.83 -17.62 -13.58
CA ASP A 77 -7.52 -18.10 -14.92
C ASP A 77 -6.07 -18.58 -15.05
N ASN A 78 -5.19 -18.20 -14.11
CA ASN A 78 -3.83 -18.69 -14.02
C ASN A 78 -3.66 -19.63 -12.80
N PRO A 79 -3.40 -20.94 -13.01
CA PRO A 79 -3.25 -21.91 -11.92
C PRO A 79 -2.02 -21.67 -11.04
N ASP A 80 -1.05 -20.86 -11.48
CA ASP A 80 0.14 -20.51 -10.69
C ASP A 80 -0.17 -19.47 -9.59
N ASN A 81 -1.34 -18.82 -9.67
CA ASN A 81 -1.76 -17.83 -8.67
C ASN A 81 -2.23 -18.53 -7.38
N GLY A 82 -1.51 -18.28 -6.28
CA GLY A 82 -1.83 -18.87 -4.97
C GLY A 82 -2.87 -18.12 -4.14
N GLY A 83 -3.16 -16.86 -4.48
CA GLY A 83 -4.01 -15.97 -3.70
C GLY A 83 -3.67 -14.52 -4.01
N PHE A 84 -4.18 -13.60 -3.20
CA PHE A 84 -3.93 -12.18 -3.40
C PHE A 84 -3.83 -11.39 -2.11
N PHE A 85 -3.08 -10.30 -2.18
CA PHE A 85 -3.00 -9.32 -1.10
C PHE A 85 -4.09 -8.26 -1.27
N ILE A 86 -4.67 -7.85 -0.14
CA ILE A 86 -5.48 -6.64 -0.01
C ILE A 86 -4.80 -5.74 1.01
N VAL A 87 -4.65 -4.47 0.65
CA VAL A 87 -4.23 -3.43 1.59
C VAL A 87 -5.34 -2.40 1.70
N ASP A 88 -5.90 -2.26 2.89
CA ASP A 88 -6.84 -1.19 3.23
C ASP A 88 -6.04 0.10 3.49
N GLU A 89 -5.99 0.95 2.49
CA GLU A 89 -5.25 2.21 2.49
C GLU A 89 -5.92 3.33 3.30
N ASP A 90 -7.21 3.17 3.64
CA ASP A 90 -7.94 4.11 4.50
C ASP A 90 -7.64 3.85 5.98
N VAL A 91 -7.42 2.57 6.34
CA VAL A 91 -7.00 2.18 7.68
C VAL A 91 -5.48 2.26 7.86
N CYS A 92 -4.69 2.07 6.79
CA CYS A 92 -3.24 2.10 6.85
C CYS A 92 -2.69 3.46 7.34
N THR A 93 -2.08 3.46 8.53
CA THR A 93 -1.44 4.65 9.11
C THR A 93 -0.04 4.95 8.59
N ARG A 94 0.49 4.12 7.67
CA ARG A 94 1.84 4.23 7.09
C ARG A 94 2.95 4.13 8.13
N CYS A 95 2.79 3.25 9.11
CA CYS A 95 3.76 3.01 10.19
C CYS A 95 5.05 2.27 9.76
N GLN A 96 5.13 1.75 8.52
CA GLN A 96 6.31 1.09 7.93
C GLN A 96 6.77 -0.23 8.56
N LEU A 97 6.09 -0.73 9.61
CA LEU A 97 6.45 -2.01 10.22
C LEU A 97 6.42 -3.20 9.25
N CYS A 98 5.55 -3.16 8.24
CA CYS A 98 5.50 -4.15 7.17
C CYS A 98 6.75 -4.12 6.27
N ILE A 99 7.33 -2.94 6.03
CA ILE A 99 8.58 -2.78 5.27
C ILE A 99 9.72 -3.43 6.05
N ASP A 100 9.88 -3.05 7.32
CA ASP A 100 10.96 -3.57 8.17
C ASP A 100 10.89 -5.09 8.38
N ARG A 101 9.66 -5.64 8.37
CA ARG A 101 9.42 -7.07 8.57
C ARG A 101 9.64 -7.91 7.31
N CYS A 102 9.63 -7.29 6.12
CA CYS A 102 9.70 -8.00 4.86
C CYS A 102 11.09 -8.63 4.68
N PRO A 103 11.21 -9.98 4.63
CA PRO A 103 12.51 -10.63 4.53
C PRO A 103 13.17 -10.46 3.16
N THR A 104 12.39 -10.13 2.12
CA THR A 104 12.88 -9.91 0.75
C THR A 104 13.04 -8.42 0.41
N GLY A 105 12.55 -7.51 1.25
CA GLY A 105 12.65 -6.06 1.02
C GLY A 105 11.75 -5.51 -0.08
N VAL A 106 10.71 -6.26 -0.48
CA VAL A 106 9.85 -5.93 -1.64
C VAL A 106 8.71 -4.96 -1.34
N ILE A 107 8.58 -4.53 -0.08
CA ILE A 107 7.53 -3.60 0.36
C ILE A 107 8.12 -2.20 0.44
N SER A 108 7.45 -1.22 -0.16
CA SER A 108 7.87 0.17 -0.15
C SER A 108 6.71 1.13 0.10
N LEU A 109 7.03 2.35 0.56
CA LEU A 109 6.09 3.47 0.61
C LEU A 109 6.46 4.49 -0.46
N GLY A 110 5.65 4.54 -1.51
CA GLY A 110 5.86 5.42 -2.66
C GLY A 110 4.89 6.59 -2.70
N LYS A 111 5.22 7.63 -3.47
CA LYS A 111 4.23 8.61 -3.94
C LYS A 111 3.65 8.08 -5.26
N PHE A 112 2.35 8.25 -5.46
CA PHE A 112 1.73 7.95 -6.75
C PHE A 112 2.25 8.94 -7.80
N SER A 113 2.78 8.44 -8.92
CA SER A 113 3.40 9.25 -9.99
C SER A 113 2.67 9.20 -11.33
N GLY A 114 1.51 8.52 -11.43
CA GLY A 114 0.74 8.35 -12.68
C GLY A 114 0.70 6.90 -13.14
N SER A 115 0.17 6.60 -14.35
CA SER A 115 0.19 5.24 -14.90
C SER A 115 1.44 4.95 -15.72
N VAL A 116 1.93 3.70 -15.73
CA VAL A 116 2.94 3.25 -16.70
C VAL A 116 2.33 3.12 -18.10
N SER A 117 1.01 3.00 -18.20
CA SER A 117 0.31 3.13 -19.49
C SER A 117 0.42 4.54 -20.09
N ASP A 118 0.57 5.59 -19.28
CA ASP A 118 0.82 6.95 -19.78
C ASP A 118 2.21 7.08 -20.45
N LYS A 119 3.11 6.12 -20.17
CA LYS A 119 4.48 6.00 -20.71
C LYS A 119 4.59 4.90 -21.79
N LEU A 120 3.48 4.44 -22.36
CA LEU A 120 3.41 3.36 -23.37
C LEU A 120 4.40 3.49 -24.53
N ALA A 121 4.67 4.73 -24.97
CA ALA A 121 5.60 5.00 -26.07
C ALA A 121 7.08 4.74 -25.74
N GLU A 122 7.41 4.54 -24.46
CA GLU A 122 8.78 4.33 -23.97
C GLU A 122 9.16 2.85 -23.88
N PHE A 123 8.23 1.92 -24.11
CA PHE A 123 8.42 0.48 -23.91
C PHE A 123 8.22 -0.33 -25.20
N GLU A 124 9.09 -1.33 -25.44
CA GLU A 124 9.01 -2.23 -26.60
C GLU A 124 8.05 -3.41 -26.37
N THR A 125 7.76 -3.75 -25.12
CA THR A 125 6.77 -4.77 -24.76
C THR A 125 5.59 -4.13 -24.03
N ALA A 126 4.60 -4.94 -23.67
CA ALA A 126 3.43 -4.41 -22.98
C ALA A 126 3.87 -3.67 -21.70
N PRO A 127 3.34 -2.47 -21.41
CA PRO A 127 3.74 -1.69 -20.23
C PRO A 127 3.68 -2.54 -18.96
N TRP A 128 2.70 -3.46 -18.95
CA TRP A 128 2.60 -4.80 -18.36
C TRP A 128 3.76 -5.61 -17.80
N GLU A 129 4.93 -5.44 -18.38
CA GLU A 129 6.05 -6.35 -18.16
C GLU A 129 7.28 -5.64 -17.57
N HIS A 130 7.20 -4.32 -17.40
CA HIS A 130 8.24 -3.50 -16.79
C HIS A 130 7.94 -3.10 -15.33
N ASP A 131 8.82 -3.43 -14.40
CA ASP A 131 8.83 -2.83 -13.05
C ASP A 131 9.57 -1.50 -13.11
N THR A 132 8.84 -0.41 -12.93
CA THR A 132 9.36 0.95 -13.03
C THR A 132 9.83 1.50 -11.68
N GLY A 133 9.60 0.77 -10.58
CA GLY A 133 9.80 1.28 -9.22
C GLY A 133 8.87 2.45 -8.85
N GLU A 134 7.93 2.81 -9.72
CA GLU A 134 6.92 3.83 -9.53
C GLU A 134 5.54 3.17 -9.34
N ARG A 135 4.73 3.68 -8.40
CA ARG A 135 3.35 3.18 -8.25
C ARG A 135 2.48 3.75 -9.34
N ASP A 136 2.06 2.84 -10.20
CA ASP A 136 1.21 3.09 -11.35
C ASP A 136 0.04 2.08 -11.34
N PHE A 137 -0.97 2.25 -12.22
CA PHE A 137 -2.12 1.34 -12.23
C PHE A 137 -1.72 -0.13 -12.35
N LYS A 138 -0.65 -0.43 -13.07
CA LYS A 138 -0.18 -1.77 -13.36
C LYS A 138 0.59 -2.42 -12.20
N ASN A 139 1.48 -1.68 -11.54
CA ASN A 139 2.18 -2.13 -10.33
C ASN A 139 1.31 -1.94 -9.07
N GLY A 140 -0.02 -2.06 -9.25
CA GLY A 140 -1.03 -1.60 -8.30
C GLY A 140 -2.40 -2.25 -8.41
N TYR A 141 -2.53 -3.44 -9.01
CA TYR A 141 -3.72 -4.28 -8.88
C TYR A 141 -3.33 -5.51 -8.05
N MET A 142 -3.86 -5.82 -6.86
CA MET A 142 -5.17 -5.50 -6.28
C MET A 142 -5.07 -4.65 -5.01
N TYR A 143 -5.85 -3.57 -4.97
CA TYR A 143 -6.31 -2.99 -3.71
C TYR A 143 -7.82 -3.18 -3.65
N GLY A 144 -8.27 -3.95 -2.65
CA GLY A 144 -9.68 -4.10 -2.32
C GLY A 144 -10.25 -2.78 -1.84
N ILE A 145 -10.60 -1.90 -2.77
CA ILE A 145 -11.45 -0.76 -2.49
C ILE A 145 -12.86 -1.32 -2.29
N ARG A 146 -13.39 -1.16 -1.07
CA ARG A 146 -14.83 -1.25 -0.85
C ARG A 146 -15.47 -0.06 -1.57
N TRP A 147 -16.22 -0.32 -2.63
CA TRP A 147 -17.21 0.62 -3.14
C TRP A 147 -18.45 0.62 -2.24
#